data_AF-X1TKH1-F1
#
_entry.id   AF-X1TKH1-F1
#
_cell.length_a   1.000
_cell.length_b   1.000
_cell.length_c   1.000
_cell.angle_alpha   90.00
_cell.angle_beta   90.00
_cell.angle_gamma   90.00
#
_symmetry.space_group_name_H-M   'P 1'
#
loop_
_entity.id
_entity.type
_entity.pdbx_description
1 polymer ?
#
loop_
_entity_poly.entity_id
_entity_poly.type
_entity_poly.pdbx_seq_one_letter_code
_entity_poly.pdbx_strand_id
1 'polypeptide(L)' 'ENKIGFSRQYYNDSVLRYNNKTQMFPSNMVAGMIGFKASEFFEVTVAEEREAPKVSFS' A
#
# COMPACT_ATOMS: atom_id res chain seq x y z
N GLU A 1 -1.23 17.03 -11.56
CA GLU A 1 0.06 16.33 -11.60
C GLU A 1 0.39 15.43 -10.40
N ASN A 2 0.19 15.79 -9.11
CA ASN A 2 0.75 14.97 -8.01
C ASN A 2 -0.20 14.05 -7.22
N LYS A 3 -1.49 13.96 -7.58
CA LYS A 3 -2.47 13.16 -6.82
C LYS A 3 -2.12 11.66 -6.80
N ILE A 4 -1.63 11.13 -7.92
CA ILE A 4 -1.31 9.71 -8.05
C ILE A 4 -0.11 9.33 -7.16
N GLY A 5 0.95 10.15 -7.15
CA GLY A 5 2.10 9.93 -6.28
C GLY A 5 1.74 9.99 -4.80
N PHE A 6 0.94 10.98 -4.41
CA PHE A 6 0.45 11.12 -3.03
C PHE A 6 -0.42 9.93 -2.60
N SER A 7 -1.35 9.47 -3.46
CA SER A 7 -2.18 8.29 -3.18
C SER A 7 -1.33 7.02 -2.99
N ARG A 8 -0.28 6.84 -3.78
CA ARG A 8 0.66 5.72 -3.65
C ARG A 8 1.43 5.77 -2.33
N GLN A 9 1.97 6.95 -1.98
CA GLN A 9 2.66 7.14 -0.71
C GLN A 9 1.73 6.87 0.48
N TYR A 10 0.50 7.41 0.44
CA TYR A 10 -0.49 7.20 1.49
C TYR A 10 -0.88 5.73 1.67
N TYR A 11 -1.02 4.98 0.57
CA TYR A 11 -1.23 3.53 0.62
C TYR A 11 -0.06 2.83 1.31
N ASN A 12 1.18 3.12 0.87
CA ASN A 12 2.38 2.52 1.45
C ASN A 12 2.54 2.85 2.94
N ASP A 13 2.30 4.09 3.34
CA ASP A 13 2.33 4.49 4.76
C ASP A 13 1.28 3.73 5.59
N SER A 14 0.12 3.46 5.01
CA SER A 14 -0.95 2.71 5.66
C SER A 14 -0.61 1.23 5.81
N VAL A 15 -0.06 0.61 4.77
CA VAL A 15 0.46 -0.76 4.79
C VAL A 15 1.59 -0.89 5.81
N LEU A 16 2.53 0.07 5.85
CA LEU A 16 3.61 0.08 6.82
C LEU A 16 3.08 0.09 8.26
N ARG A 17 2.15 1.00 8.57
CA ARG A 17 1.53 1.08 9.91
C ARG A 17 0.79 -0.19 10.27
N TYR A 18 0.04 -0.76 9.33
CA TYR A 18 -0.68 -2.02 9.54
C TYR A 18 0.29 -3.18 9.81
N ASN A 19 1.29 -3.37 8.96
CA ASN A 19 2.29 -4.42 9.12
C ASN A 19 3.04 -4.31 10.44
N ASN A 20 3.51 -3.12 10.79
CA ASN A 20 4.15 -2.86 12.08
C ASN A 20 3.23 -3.25 13.24
N LYS A 21 1.95 -2.85 13.20
CA LYS A 21 0.98 -3.26 14.23
C LYS A 21 0.78 -4.77 14.27
N THR A 22 0.71 -5.46 13.13
CA THR A 22 0.58 -6.94 13.12
C THR A 22 1.82 -7.66 13.64
N GLN A 23 2.98 -7.01 13.71
CA GLN A 23 4.24 -7.60 14.17
C GLN A 23 4.64 -7.18 15.59
N MET A 24 4.13 -6.06 16.09
CA MET A 24 4.43 -5.55 17.44
C MET A 24 3.55 -6.18 18.52
N PHE A 25 4.14 -6.41 19.70
CA PHE A 25 3.39 -6.81 20.89
C PHE A 25 2.51 -5.64 21.40
N PRO A 26 1.27 -5.88 21.88
CA PRO A 26 0.57 -7.18 21.97
C PRO A 26 -0.25 -7.55 20.73
N SER A 27 -0.31 -6.64 19.76
CA SER A 27 -1.14 -6.74 18.56
C SER A 27 -0.81 -7.96 17.69
N ASN A 28 0.44 -8.44 17.69
CA ASN A 28 0.86 -9.65 16.99
C ASN A 28 0.20 -10.94 17.49
N MET A 29 -0.13 -11.02 18.79
CA MET A 29 -0.85 -12.16 19.35
C MET A 29 -2.27 -12.19 18.82
N VAL A 30 -2.95 -11.04 18.85
CA VAL A 30 -4.31 -10.89 18.31
C VAL A 30 -4.32 -11.15 16.81
N ALA A 31 -3.34 -10.62 16.07
CA ALA A 31 -3.17 -10.86 14.64
C ALA A 31 -3.02 -12.35 14.31
N GLY A 32 -2.21 -13.08 15.09
CA GLY A 32 -2.06 -14.54 14.93
C GLY A 32 -3.34 -15.31 15.26
N MET A 33 -4.09 -14.90 16.29
CA MET A 33 -5.32 -15.58 16.71
C MET A 33 -6.46 -15.44 15.69
N ILE A 34 -6.58 -14.31 15.01
CA ILE A 34 -7.67 -14.03 14.06
C ILE A 34 -7.22 -14.01 12.59
N GLY A 35 -5.96 -14.37 12.32
CA GLY A 35 -5.43 -14.56 10.98
C GLY A 35 -5.09 -13.28 10.20
N PHE A 36 -4.82 -12.16 10.89
CA PHE A 36 -4.31 -10.96 10.21
C PHE A 36 -2.87 -11.20 9.72
N LYS A 37 -2.69 -11.15 8.41
CA LYS A 37 -1.40 -11.30 7.73
C LYS A 37 -0.87 -9.94 7.31
N ALA A 38 0.45 -9.84 7.08
CA ALA A 38 1.06 -8.65 6.50
C ALA A 38 0.49 -8.36 5.10
N SER A 39 0.25 -7.09 4.83
CA SER A 39 -0.16 -6.58 3.52
C SER A 39 1.06 -6.21 2.69
N GLU A 40 0.95 -6.34 1.38
CA GLU A 40 2.02 -5.98 0.43
C GLU A 40 2.03 -4.48 0.15
N PHE A 41 3.22 -3.92 -0.08
CA PHE A 41 3.36 -2.53 -0.49
C PHE A 41 2.98 -2.36 -1.95
N PHE A 42 2.53 -1.16 -2.30
CA PHE A 42 2.33 -0.78 -3.68
C PHE A 42 3.69 -0.44 -4.29
N GLU A 43 4.22 -1.37 -5.07
CA GLU A 43 5.43 -1.20 -5.87
C GLU A 43 5.05 -0.97 -7.34
N VAL A 44 5.62 0.07 -7.94
CA VAL A 44 5.52 0.28 -9.39
C VAL A 44 6.61 -0.54 -10.04
N THR A 45 6.30 -1.78 -10.42
CA THR A 45 7.27 -2.73 -11.00
C THR A 45 7.60 -2.41 -12.47
N VAL A 46 6.80 -1.58 -13.15
CA VAL A 46 6.98 -1.23 -14.55
C VAL A 46 7.00 0.29 -14.71
N ALA A 47 8.08 0.83 -15.29
CA ALA A 47 8.21 2.28 -15.53
C ALA A 47 7.08 2.84 -16.43
N GLU A 48 6.45 2.00 -17.25
CA GLU A 48 5.31 2.34 -18.11
C GLU A 48 4.03 2.71 -17.34
N GLU A 49 3.82 2.26 -16.10
CA GLU A 49 2.65 2.63 -15.28
C GLU A 49 2.77 4.02 -14.62
N ARG A 50 3.89 4.72 -14.88
CA ARG A 50 4.01 6.16 -14.58
C ARG A 50 3.45 7.04 -15.69
N GLU A 51 3.22 6.51 -16.90
CA GLU A 51 2.57 7.27 -17.97
C GLU A 51 1.11 7.50 -17.60
N ALA A 52 0.70 8.76 -17.50
CA ALA A 52 -0.70 9.10 -17.27
C ALA A 52 -1.56 8.52 -18.42
N PRO A 53 -2.75 7.95 -18.13
CA PRO A 53 -3.60 7.41 -19.17
C PRO A 53 -3.92 8.50 -20.19
N LYS A 54 -3.56 8.29 -21.46
CA LYS A 54 -3.90 9.18 -22.57
C LYS A 54 -5.39 9.08 -22.84
N VAL A 55 -6.18 9.89 -22.15
CA VAL A 55 -7.62 10.04 -22.40
C VAL A 55 -7.80 10.72 -23.76
N SER A 56 -8.23 9.94 -24.75
CA SER A 56 -8.74 10.45 -26.02
C SER A 56 -10.26 10.59 -25.89
N PHE A 57 -10.75 11.82 -25.95
CA PHE A 57 -12.16 12.10 -26.15
C PHE A 57 -12.36 12.20 -27.66
N SER A 58 -12.86 11.12 -28.27
CA SER A 58 -13.40 11.12 -29.64
C SER A 58 -14.86 11.50 -29.62
#